data_AF-A0A2S8PJF0-F1
#
_entry.id   AF-A0A2S8PJF0-F1
#
_cell.length_a   1.000
_cell.length_b   1.000
_cell.length_c   1.000
_cell.angle_alpha   90.00
_cell.angle_beta   90.00
_cell.angle_gamma   90.00
#
_symmetry.space_group_name_H-M   'P 1'
#
loop_
_entity.id
_entity.type
_entity.pdbx_description
1 polymer ?
#
loop_
_entity_poly.entity_id
_entity_poly.type
_entity_poly.pdbx_seq_one_letter_code
_entity_poly.pdbx_strand_id
1 'polypeptide(L)'
;MRHDVPGTDASLFKKIKEVVGSGELGQLTRATWINTAWFRSQSYYDSGDWRATWAGEGGGILTNQCPHNLDFYQWVFGIPARISGHAHIGKYHHIEVEDEVTAYFEHDNGMIGHFIVTTAESPGVNRLEIVGENGRLLYENHKLRIYRNHISMLKHLRETQDGFGNVEYEEEEIEVDTNVESGHKVVTEKFIQKISSGKGELIADGTEGIRSVTIANGIMLSSFTKQMVAVPFDADQYEELLRELISTSKFQKSASKELKTDMTQSFSK
;
A
#
# COMPACT_ATOMS: atom_id res chain seq x y z
N MET A 1 -22.13 2.15 -23.77
CA MET A 1 -22.19 2.96 -22.54
C MET A 1 -21.05 2.51 -21.66
N ARG A 2 -20.02 3.36 -21.54
CA ARG A 2 -18.81 3.09 -20.74
C ARG A 2 -19.17 3.29 -19.28
N HIS A 3 -19.01 2.27 -18.45
CA HIS A 3 -18.91 2.46 -17.01
C HIS A 3 -17.43 2.65 -16.71
N ASP A 4 -16.97 3.90 -16.83
CA ASP A 4 -15.88 4.36 -15.97
C ASP A 4 -16.37 4.13 -14.54
N VAL A 5 -15.67 3.30 -13.76
CA VAL A 5 -15.99 3.12 -12.35
C VAL A 5 -15.56 4.42 -11.65
N PRO A 6 -16.50 5.23 -11.13
CA PRO A 6 -16.18 6.51 -10.49
C PRO A 6 -15.25 6.30 -9.29
N GLY A 7 -14.49 7.34 -8.93
CA GLY A 7 -13.39 7.29 -7.98
C GLY A 7 -13.78 7.14 -6.51
N THR A 8 -14.31 5.98 -6.16
CA THR A 8 -14.81 5.68 -4.81
C THR A 8 -13.73 5.78 -3.74
N ASP A 9 -12.53 5.25 -3.97
CA ASP A 9 -11.50 5.24 -2.92
C ASP A 9 -10.59 6.46 -2.91
N ALA A 10 -10.48 7.22 -4.00
CA ALA A 10 -9.58 8.40 -4.03
C ALA A 10 -10.02 9.47 -3.01
N SER A 11 -11.32 9.75 -2.92
CA SER A 11 -11.87 10.65 -1.91
C SER A 11 -11.69 10.08 -0.49
N LEU A 12 -11.85 8.77 -0.31
CA LEU A 12 -11.68 8.10 0.99
C LEU A 12 -10.21 8.19 1.46
N PHE A 13 -9.25 7.89 0.58
CA PHE A 13 -7.82 8.02 0.85
C PHE A 13 -7.41 9.45 1.15
N LYS A 14 -7.97 10.43 0.42
CA LYS A 14 -7.77 11.84 0.77
C LYS A 14 -8.32 12.16 2.16
N LYS A 15 -9.52 11.68 2.50
CA LYS A 15 -10.10 11.87 3.84
C LYS A 15 -9.26 11.23 4.93
N ILE A 16 -8.70 10.04 4.71
CA ILE A 16 -7.74 9.41 5.63
C ILE A 16 -6.53 10.32 5.85
N LYS A 17 -5.93 10.84 4.78
CA LYS A 17 -4.79 11.76 4.89
C LYS A 17 -5.15 13.02 5.67
N GLU A 18 -6.35 13.57 5.47
CA GLU A 18 -6.85 14.73 6.21
C GLU A 18 -7.01 14.44 7.70
N VAL A 19 -7.62 13.31 8.09
CA VAL A 19 -7.79 12.90 9.49
C VAL A 19 -6.44 12.67 10.19
N VAL A 20 -5.51 12.02 9.50
CA VAL A 20 -4.15 11.81 10.04
C VAL A 20 -3.40 13.15 10.14
N GLY A 21 -3.46 13.98 9.10
CA GLY A 21 -2.75 15.26 9.03
C GLY A 21 -3.29 16.34 9.96
N SER A 22 -4.57 16.27 10.36
CA SER A 22 -5.16 17.19 11.33
C SER A 22 -4.70 16.94 12.76
N GLY A 23 -4.11 15.78 13.03
CA GLY A 23 -3.74 15.35 14.38
C GLY A 23 -4.92 14.86 15.23
N GLU A 24 -6.09 14.59 14.62
CA GLU A 24 -7.30 14.14 15.33
C GLU A 24 -7.06 12.84 16.13
N LEU A 25 -6.25 11.93 15.59
CA LEU A 25 -5.87 10.68 16.28
C LEU A 25 -4.73 10.87 17.31
N GLY A 26 -4.15 12.07 17.42
CA GLY A 26 -2.99 12.34 18.28
C GLY A 26 -1.71 11.63 17.82
N GLN A 27 -0.88 11.20 18.78
CA GLN A 27 0.29 10.37 18.46
C GLN A 27 -0.14 9.03 17.86
N LEU A 28 0.26 8.76 16.60
CA LEU A 28 0.04 7.47 15.96
C LEU A 28 0.88 6.38 16.61
N THR A 29 0.27 5.22 16.86
CA THR A 29 0.93 4.05 17.47
C THR A 29 1.03 2.87 16.50
N ARG A 30 0.02 2.70 15.62
CA ARG A 30 -0.02 1.59 14.68
C ARG A 30 -0.74 1.94 13.38
N ALA A 31 -0.23 1.41 12.27
CA ALA A 31 -0.98 1.24 11.04
C ALA A 31 -0.91 -0.22 10.59
N THR A 32 -2.03 -0.85 10.28
CA THR A 32 -2.08 -2.22 9.73
C THR A 32 -2.90 -2.21 8.46
N TRP A 33 -2.27 -2.56 7.35
CA TRP A 33 -2.95 -2.71 6.06
C TRP A 33 -2.92 -4.16 5.61
N ILE A 34 -4.11 -4.74 5.50
CA ILE A 34 -4.37 -6.02 4.87
C ILE A 34 -4.99 -5.72 3.52
N ASN A 35 -4.25 -5.91 2.43
CA ASN A 35 -4.75 -5.72 1.08
C ASN A 35 -4.56 -6.99 0.25
N THR A 36 -5.52 -7.89 0.38
CA THR A 36 -5.58 -9.19 -0.27
C THR A 36 -6.68 -9.25 -1.34
N ALA A 37 -7.32 -8.11 -1.65
CA ALA A 37 -8.32 -7.98 -2.71
C ALA A 37 -7.75 -8.08 -4.14
N TRP A 38 -6.41 -8.17 -4.27
CA TRP A 38 -5.68 -8.26 -5.53
C TRP A 38 -5.67 -9.65 -6.18
N PHE A 39 -6.76 -10.42 -6.09
CA PHE A 39 -6.81 -11.77 -6.65
C PHE A 39 -6.42 -11.80 -8.14
N ARG A 40 -5.49 -12.68 -8.51
CA ARG A 40 -5.09 -12.95 -9.90
C ARG A 40 -5.05 -14.46 -10.10
N SER A 41 -5.66 -14.94 -11.17
CA SER A 41 -5.49 -16.33 -11.60
C SER A 41 -4.16 -16.52 -12.31
N GLN A 42 -3.69 -17.77 -12.45
CA GLN A 42 -2.50 -18.09 -13.27
C GLN A 42 -2.59 -17.51 -14.69
N SER A 43 -3.78 -17.50 -15.29
CA SER A 43 -3.99 -16.94 -16.62
C SER A 43 -3.60 -15.46 -16.72
N TYR A 44 -3.78 -14.66 -15.66
CA TYR A 44 -3.30 -13.28 -15.65
C TYR A 44 -1.79 -13.20 -15.88
N TYR A 45 -1.03 -14.06 -15.20
CA TYR A 45 0.41 -14.13 -15.35
C TYR A 45 0.79 -14.66 -16.74
N ASP A 46 0.10 -15.66 -17.26
CA ASP A 46 0.33 -16.23 -18.60
C ASP A 46 -0.05 -15.28 -19.77
N SER A 47 -0.67 -14.13 -19.48
CA SER A 47 -1.18 -13.19 -20.49
C SER A 47 -0.11 -12.38 -21.24
N GLY A 48 1.14 -12.40 -20.78
CA GLY A 48 2.23 -11.70 -21.45
C GLY A 48 3.58 -12.11 -20.91
N ASP A 49 4.56 -12.26 -21.80
CA ASP A 49 5.84 -12.91 -21.50
C ASP A 49 6.65 -12.18 -20.42
N TRP A 50 6.42 -10.88 -20.23
CA TRP A 50 7.13 -10.03 -19.27
C TRP A 50 6.58 -10.10 -17.84
N ARG A 51 5.30 -10.43 -17.65
CA ARG A 51 4.64 -10.38 -16.32
C ARG A 51 5.27 -11.37 -15.34
N ALA A 52 5.39 -10.99 -14.08
CA ALA A 52 5.85 -11.85 -13.00
C ALA A 52 7.16 -12.58 -13.29
N THR A 53 8.08 -11.87 -13.97
CA THR A 53 9.46 -12.30 -14.22
C THR A 53 10.42 -11.25 -13.67
N TRP A 54 11.60 -11.69 -13.21
CA TRP A 54 12.63 -10.76 -12.74
C TRP A 54 13.07 -9.81 -13.86
N ALA A 55 13.21 -10.33 -15.09
CA ALA A 55 13.73 -9.57 -16.22
C ALA A 55 12.69 -8.62 -16.84
N GLY A 56 11.41 -9.00 -16.85
CA GLY A 56 10.35 -8.22 -17.48
C GLY A 56 9.70 -7.22 -16.55
N GLU A 57 9.26 -7.65 -15.37
CA GLU A 57 8.49 -6.83 -14.43
C GLU A 57 9.31 -6.39 -13.20
N GLY A 58 10.47 -7.00 -12.96
CA GLY A 58 11.37 -6.66 -11.84
C GLY A 58 10.89 -7.14 -10.47
N GLY A 59 9.73 -7.81 -10.41
CA GLY A 59 9.07 -8.26 -9.19
C GLY A 59 7.66 -8.74 -9.49
N GLY A 60 6.90 -9.02 -8.44
CA GLY A 60 5.52 -9.50 -8.52
C GLY A 60 4.55 -8.51 -7.92
N ILE A 61 3.88 -8.91 -6.84
CA ILE A 61 2.79 -8.12 -6.27
C ILE A 61 3.24 -6.72 -5.81
N LEU A 62 4.48 -6.56 -5.32
CA LEU A 62 4.97 -5.28 -4.84
C LEU A 62 5.22 -4.26 -5.95
N THR A 63 5.68 -4.71 -7.12
CA THR A 63 6.03 -3.84 -8.24
C THR A 63 4.86 -3.56 -9.18
N ASN A 64 3.82 -4.41 -9.17
CA ASN A 64 2.73 -4.33 -10.13
C ASN A 64 1.39 -3.92 -9.51
N GLN A 65 0.95 -4.60 -8.44
CA GLN A 65 -0.36 -4.34 -7.81
C GLN A 65 -0.25 -3.29 -6.71
N CYS A 66 0.76 -3.40 -5.86
CA CYS A 66 0.92 -2.57 -4.68
C CYS A 66 1.62 -1.21 -4.85
N PRO A 67 2.12 -0.73 -6.02
CA PRO A 67 2.71 0.60 -6.09
C PRO A 67 1.79 1.71 -5.56
N HIS A 68 0.49 1.65 -5.88
CA HIS A 68 -0.50 2.60 -5.35
C HIS A 68 -0.68 2.49 -3.83
N ASN A 69 -0.59 1.28 -3.27
CA ASN A 69 -0.70 1.09 -1.83
C ASN A 69 0.54 1.61 -1.10
N LEU A 70 1.74 1.28 -1.59
CA LEU A 70 2.99 1.75 -0.98
C LEU A 70 3.16 3.26 -1.11
N ASP A 71 2.73 3.84 -2.23
CA ASP A 71 2.69 5.29 -2.41
C ASP A 71 1.71 5.96 -1.43
N PHE A 72 0.49 5.43 -1.29
CA PHE A 72 -0.44 5.93 -0.29
C PHE A 72 0.12 5.80 1.14
N TYR A 73 0.75 4.67 1.47
CA TYR A 73 1.34 4.44 2.78
C TYR A 73 2.40 5.51 3.10
N GLN A 74 3.36 5.74 2.21
CA GLN A 74 4.38 6.76 2.42
C GLN A 74 3.78 8.17 2.44
N TRP A 75 2.76 8.42 1.64
CA TRP A 75 2.09 9.71 1.61
C TRP A 75 1.42 10.04 2.95
N VAL A 76 0.79 9.05 3.60
CA VAL A 76 0.11 9.25 4.89
C VAL A 76 1.10 9.25 6.05
N PHE A 77 1.99 8.27 6.12
CA PHE A 77 2.80 7.99 7.31
C PHE A 77 4.27 8.38 7.18
N GLY A 78 4.75 8.69 5.98
CA GLY A 78 6.17 8.81 5.69
C GLY A 78 6.83 7.46 5.39
N ILE A 79 8.13 7.49 5.08
CA ILE A 79 8.92 6.30 4.85
C ILE A 79 9.31 5.69 6.21
N PRO A 80 9.16 4.38 6.43
CA PRO A 80 9.67 3.72 7.63
C PRO A 80 11.17 3.94 7.81
N ALA A 81 11.62 4.06 9.05
CA ALA A 81 13.04 4.08 9.40
C ALA A 81 13.66 2.67 9.32
N ARG A 82 12.88 1.62 9.59
CA ARG A 82 13.32 0.21 9.47
C ARG A 82 12.23 -0.67 8.89
N ILE A 83 12.63 -1.65 8.10
CA ILE A 83 11.76 -2.57 7.37
C ILE A 83 12.19 -4.01 7.63
N SER A 84 11.24 -4.86 8.01
CA SER A 84 11.38 -6.32 7.98
C SER A 84 10.38 -6.90 6.99
N GLY A 85 10.85 -7.58 5.96
CA GLY A 85 10.02 -8.15 4.89
C GLY A 85 10.09 -9.66 4.83
N HIS A 86 8.96 -10.28 4.47
CA HIS A 86 8.85 -11.71 4.17
C HIS A 86 8.11 -11.85 2.86
N ALA A 87 8.85 -12.14 1.79
CA ALA A 87 8.32 -12.31 0.44
C ALA A 87 8.40 -13.78 0.03
N HIS A 88 7.26 -14.37 -0.30
CA HIS A 88 7.17 -15.73 -0.80
C HIS A 88 7.12 -15.72 -2.33
N ILE A 89 8.07 -16.43 -2.94
CA ILE A 89 8.27 -16.47 -4.39
C ILE A 89 7.45 -17.62 -4.99
N GLY A 90 6.53 -17.31 -5.92
CA GLY A 90 5.70 -18.30 -6.62
C GLY A 90 4.98 -19.28 -5.68
N LYS A 91 4.50 -18.80 -4.52
CA LYS A 91 3.90 -19.65 -3.48
C LYS A 91 2.64 -20.36 -3.98
N TYR A 92 1.85 -19.64 -4.78
CA TYR A 92 0.56 -20.11 -5.29
C TYR A 92 0.51 -20.13 -6.81
N HIS A 93 1.36 -19.36 -7.48
CA HIS A 93 1.41 -19.25 -8.94
C HIS A 93 2.69 -19.85 -9.51
N HIS A 94 2.62 -20.32 -10.74
CA HIS A 94 3.79 -20.69 -11.52
C HIS A 94 4.45 -19.43 -12.10
N ILE A 95 5.16 -18.72 -11.24
CA ILE A 95 5.91 -17.49 -11.52
C ILE A 95 7.25 -17.56 -10.75
N GLU A 96 8.18 -16.66 -11.08
CA GLU A 96 9.48 -16.62 -10.42
C GLU A 96 9.66 -15.46 -9.44
N VAL A 97 8.62 -14.65 -9.22
CA VAL A 97 8.62 -13.46 -8.34
C VAL A 97 7.67 -13.65 -7.16
N GLU A 98 7.56 -12.65 -6.28
CA GLU A 98 6.71 -12.72 -5.09
C GLU A 98 5.21 -12.57 -5.37
N ASP A 99 4.39 -13.50 -4.87
CA ASP A 99 2.91 -13.44 -4.93
C ASP A 99 2.23 -13.34 -3.56
N GLU A 100 3.01 -13.38 -2.48
CA GLU A 100 2.57 -13.12 -1.12
C GLU A 100 3.68 -12.41 -0.34
N VAL A 101 3.33 -11.33 0.34
CA VAL A 101 4.25 -10.53 1.15
C VAL A 101 3.61 -10.16 2.48
N THR A 102 4.40 -10.28 3.54
CA THR A 102 4.11 -9.67 4.84
C THR A 102 5.30 -8.83 5.27
N ALA A 103 5.05 -7.57 5.64
CA ALA A 103 6.07 -6.64 6.08
C ALA A 103 5.71 -5.96 7.41
N TYR A 104 6.75 -5.65 8.17
CA TYR A 104 6.74 -4.91 9.42
C TYR A 104 7.62 -3.67 9.28
N PHE A 105 7.14 -2.54 9.81
CA PHE A 105 7.77 -1.23 9.67
C PHE A 105 7.94 -0.56 11.04
N GLU A 106 9.11 0.04 11.28
CA GLU A 106 9.35 0.95 12.42
C GLU A 106 9.52 2.38 11.90
N HIS A 107 8.82 3.33 12.50
CA HIS A 107 8.98 4.77 12.22
C HIS A 107 9.73 5.47 13.35
N ASP A 108 10.44 6.56 13.04
CA ASP A 108 11.23 7.34 14.02
C ASP A 108 10.38 7.91 15.17
N ASN A 109 9.08 8.13 14.93
CA ASN A 109 8.13 8.59 15.94
C ASN A 109 7.56 7.47 16.84
N GLY A 110 8.04 6.24 16.68
CA GLY A 110 7.60 5.06 17.43
C GLY A 110 6.37 4.35 16.87
N MET A 111 5.78 4.84 15.77
CA MET A 111 4.65 4.17 15.12
C MET A 111 5.12 2.85 14.47
N ILE A 112 4.33 1.79 14.64
CA ILE A 112 4.56 0.50 13.98
C ILE A 112 3.63 0.32 12.78
N GLY A 113 4.18 -0.12 11.65
CA GLY A 113 3.42 -0.44 10.45
C GLY A 113 3.38 -1.94 10.15
N HIS A 114 2.29 -2.39 9.54
CA HIS A 114 2.15 -3.74 8.98
C HIS A 114 1.55 -3.66 7.58
N PHE A 115 2.06 -4.48 6.67
CA PHE A 115 1.57 -4.59 5.30
C PHE A 115 1.47 -6.05 4.90
N ILE A 116 0.26 -6.53 4.60
CA ILE A 116 -0.03 -7.93 4.23
C ILE A 116 -0.74 -7.93 2.90
N VAL A 117 -0.14 -8.57 1.89
CA VAL A 117 -0.67 -8.59 0.53
C VAL A 117 -0.45 -9.95 -0.13
N THR A 118 -1.41 -10.36 -0.95
CA THR A 118 -1.31 -11.56 -1.78
C THR A 118 -2.21 -11.43 -3.00
N THR A 119 -1.87 -12.12 -4.09
CA THR A 119 -2.75 -12.26 -5.24
C THR A 119 -3.56 -13.55 -5.24
N ALA A 120 -3.48 -14.35 -4.17
CA ALA A 120 -4.06 -15.69 -4.10
C ALA A 120 -5.25 -15.83 -3.13
N GLU A 121 -5.79 -14.73 -2.60
CA GLU A 121 -6.92 -14.77 -1.65
C GLU A 121 -8.24 -14.41 -2.30
N SER A 122 -9.27 -15.26 -2.09
CA SER A 122 -10.64 -14.99 -2.55
C SER A 122 -11.65 -15.69 -1.63
N PRO A 123 -12.55 -14.96 -0.95
CA PRO A 123 -12.66 -13.50 -0.96
C PRO A 123 -11.48 -12.84 -0.24
N GLY A 124 -10.86 -11.85 -0.89
CA GLY A 124 -9.85 -10.99 -0.28
C GLY A 124 -10.48 -9.77 0.39
N VAL A 125 -9.66 -9.01 1.11
CA VAL A 125 -10.07 -7.79 1.82
C VAL A 125 -9.11 -6.64 1.53
N ASN A 126 -9.65 -5.42 1.49
CA ASN A 126 -8.86 -4.19 1.56
C ASN A 126 -9.23 -3.46 2.84
N ARG A 127 -8.42 -3.65 3.88
CA ARG A 127 -8.64 -3.13 5.23
C ARG A 127 -7.40 -2.38 5.70
N LEU A 128 -7.57 -1.10 6.02
CA LEU A 128 -6.54 -0.28 6.67
C LEU A 128 -7.05 0.19 8.02
N GLU A 129 -6.33 -0.17 9.08
CA GLU A 129 -6.58 0.32 10.42
C GLU A 129 -5.43 1.20 10.89
N ILE A 130 -5.77 2.40 11.36
CA ILE A 130 -4.83 3.40 11.88
C ILE A 130 -5.21 3.68 13.32
N VAL A 131 -4.27 3.52 14.24
CA VAL A 131 -4.47 3.73 15.67
C VAL A 131 -3.57 4.85 16.13
N GLY A 132 -4.15 5.83 16.82
CA GLY A 132 -3.43 6.84 17.57
C GLY A 132 -3.93 6.90 19.00
N GLU A 133 -3.30 7.73 19.82
CA GLU A 133 -3.64 7.79 21.24
C GLU A 133 -5.09 8.24 21.51
N ASN A 134 -5.67 9.05 20.63
CA ASN A 134 -7.03 9.57 20.79
C ASN A 134 -8.10 8.70 20.11
N GLY A 135 -7.73 7.57 19.51
CA GLY A 135 -8.71 6.74 18.82
C GLY A 135 -8.15 5.92 17.67
N ARG A 136 -9.04 5.40 16.82
CA ARG A 136 -8.65 4.70 15.60
C ARG A 136 -9.54 5.05 14.42
N LEU A 137 -8.97 4.97 13.22
CA LEU A 137 -9.66 5.07 11.95
C LEU A 137 -9.58 3.72 11.23
N LEU A 138 -10.72 3.22 10.77
CA LEU A 138 -10.85 1.97 10.02
C LEU A 138 -11.40 2.28 8.63
N TYR A 139 -10.63 1.91 7.61
CA TYR A 139 -11.08 1.81 6.22
C TYR A 139 -11.30 0.34 5.88
N GLU A 140 -12.52 0.01 5.45
CA GLU A 140 -12.89 -1.32 4.94
C GLU A 140 -14.19 -1.23 4.14
N ASN A 141 -14.35 -2.03 3.08
CA ASN A 141 -15.57 -2.10 2.27
C ASN A 141 -16.02 -0.72 1.74
N HIS A 142 -15.06 0.10 1.30
CA HIS A 142 -15.26 1.48 0.85
C HIS A 142 -15.95 2.40 1.90
N LYS A 143 -15.80 2.09 3.19
CA LYS A 143 -16.33 2.89 4.30
C LYS A 143 -15.20 3.31 5.22
N LEU A 144 -15.36 4.49 5.81
CA LEU A 144 -14.50 4.99 6.88
C LEU A 144 -15.29 5.01 8.18
N ARG A 145 -14.73 4.41 9.23
CA ARG A 145 -15.25 4.47 10.59
C ARG A 145 -14.19 5.02 11.51
N ILE A 146 -14.53 6.01 12.31
CA ILE A 146 -13.64 6.57 13.32
C ILE A 146 -14.19 6.28 14.70
N TYR A 147 -13.28 5.92 15.60
CA TYR A 147 -13.53 5.60 16.99
C TYR A 147 -12.75 6.62 17.81
N ARG A 148 -13.43 7.54 18.50
CA ARG A 148 -12.79 8.60 19.27
C ARG A 148 -12.82 8.28 20.74
N ASN A 149 -11.64 8.17 21.34
CA ASN A 149 -11.52 8.01 22.78
C ASN A 149 -11.90 9.32 23.49
N HIS A 150 -12.60 9.23 24.62
CA HIS A 150 -12.93 10.40 25.44
C HIS A 150 -11.69 11.09 26.03
N ILE A 151 -10.61 10.33 26.21
CA ILE A 151 -9.29 10.80 26.64
C ILE A 151 -8.19 10.04 25.88
N SER A 152 -6.97 10.58 25.82
CA SER A 152 -5.83 9.83 25.27
C SER A 152 -5.64 8.49 26.01
N MET A 153 -5.52 7.40 25.25
CA MET A 153 -5.23 6.07 25.78
C MET A 153 -3.88 6.04 26.48
N LEU A 154 -2.89 6.81 26.04
CA LEU A 154 -1.60 6.92 26.71
C LEU A 154 -1.73 7.62 28.06
N LYS A 155 -2.62 8.62 28.18
CA LYS A 155 -2.95 9.24 29.46
C LYS A 155 -3.66 8.25 30.38
N HIS A 156 -4.70 7.57 29.88
CA HIS A 156 -5.45 6.57 30.65
C HIS A 156 -4.54 5.46 31.20
N LEU A 157 -3.63 4.93 30.36
CA LEU A 157 -2.65 3.92 30.76
C LEU A 157 -1.78 4.33 31.97
N ARG A 158 -1.49 5.63 32.12
CA ARG A 158 -0.66 6.14 33.22
C ARG A 158 -1.44 6.46 34.48
N GLU A 159 -2.72 6.84 34.34
CA GLU A 159 -3.49 7.44 35.42
C GLU A 159 -4.55 6.50 36.02
N THR A 160 -5.05 5.53 35.25
CA THR A 160 -6.10 4.62 35.71
C THR A 160 -5.65 3.80 36.94
N GLN A 161 -6.58 3.60 37.88
CA GLN A 161 -6.41 2.66 39.00
C GLN A 161 -7.15 1.34 38.76
N ASP A 162 -7.95 1.27 37.68
CA ASP A 162 -8.61 0.04 37.26
C ASP A 162 -7.69 -0.71 36.29
N GLY A 163 -7.18 -1.86 36.74
CA GLY A 163 -6.29 -2.72 35.96
C GLY A 163 -6.94 -3.36 34.73
N PHE A 164 -8.27 -3.29 34.59
CA PHE A 164 -9.01 -3.79 33.44
C PHE A 164 -9.83 -2.70 32.74
N GLY A 165 -9.74 -1.45 33.18
CA GLY A 165 -10.53 -0.34 32.68
C GLY A 165 -10.07 0.08 31.28
N ASN A 166 -10.95 -0.02 30.29
CA ASN A 166 -10.72 0.53 28.96
C ASN A 166 -11.07 2.02 28.89
N VAL A 167 -10.60 2.68 27.84
CA VAL A 167 -11.04 4.05 27.53
C VAL A 167 -12.41 3.98 26.85
N GLU A 168 -13.36 4.75 27.36
CA GLU A 168 -14.63 4.95 26.67
C GLU A 168 -14.43 5.69 25.34
N TYR A 169 -15.20 5.31 24.33
CA TYR A 169 -15.10 5.88 23.00
C TYR A 169 -16.46 6.04 22.34
N GLU A 170 -16.53 6.94 21.37
CA GLU A 170 -17.65 7.09 20.44
C GLU A 170 -17.25 6.56 19.06
N GLU A 171 -18.21 6.01 18.32
CA GLU A 171 -18.01 5.52 16.94
C GLU A 171 -18.91 6.32 15.99
N GLU A 172 -18.34 6.71 14.84
CA GLU A 172 -19.10 7.25 13.72
C GLU A 172 -18.60 6.69 12.39
N GLU A 173 -19.51 6.61 11.40
CA GLU A 173 -19.14 6.42 10.01
C GLU A 173 -18.92 7.80 9.37
N ILE A 174 -17.75 8.01 8.76
CA ILE A 174 -17.42 9.27 8.09
C ILE A 174 -18.04 9.22 6.68
N GLU A 175 -19.01 10.09 6.43
CA GLU A 175 -19.54 10.30 5.09
C GLU A 175 -18.51 11.05 4.22
N VAL A 176 -18.22 10.50 3.05
CA VAL A 176 -17.29 11.08 2.08
C VAL A 176 -17.98 11.14 0.73
N ASP A 177 -17.96 12.34 0.11
CA ASP A 177 -18.45 12.48 -1.26
C ASP A 177 -17.48 11.80 -2.24
N THR A 178 -17.93 10.68 -2.79
CA THR A 178 -17.21 9.87 -3.77
C THR A 178 -17.53 10.26 -5.21
N ASN A 179 -18.44 11.21 -5.43
CA ASN A 179 -18.78 11.73 -6.77
C ASN A 179 -17.86 12.87 -7.21
N VAL A 180 -16.71 13.02 -6.55
CA VAL A 180 -15.68 14.00 -6.91
C VAL A 180 -14.87 13.45 -8.08
N GLU A 181 -14.64 14.29 -9.09
CA GLU A 181 -13.80 13.93 -10.22
C GLU A 181 -12.37 13.59 -9.75
N SER A 182 -11.85 12.45 -10.21
CA SER A 182 -10.54 11.94 -9.80
C SER A 182 -9.95 11.03 -10.88
N GLY A 183 -8.82 10.38 -10.57
CA GLY A 183 -8.14 9.46 -11.48
C GLY A 183 -7.34 10.16 -12.58
N HIS A 184 -7.06 9.43 -13.66
CA HIS A 184 -6.12 9.83 -14.72
C HIS A 184 -6.42 11.20 -15.33
N LYS A 185 -7.69 11.55 -15.51
CA LYS A 185 -8.10 12.83 -16.09
C LYS A 185 -7.62 14.00 -15.22
N VAL A 186 -7.94 13.99 -13.92
CA VAL A 186 -7.57 15.07 -12.98
C VAL A 186 -6.05 15.21 -12.85
N VAL A 187 -5.34 14.09 -12.75
CA VAL A 187 -3.87 14.08 -12.67
C VAL A 187 -3.27 14.71 -13.93
N THR A 188 -3.76 14.30 -15.11
CA THR A 188 -3.29 14.80 -16.40
C THR A 188 -3.58 16.29 -16.59
N GLU A 189 -4.78 16.75 -16.23
CA GLU A 189 -5.16 18.17 -16.33
C GLU A 189 -4.30 19.05 -15.44
N LYS A 190 -4.05 18.65 -14.19
CA LYS A 190 -3.16 19.37 -13.28
C LYS A 190 -1.72 19.40 -13.78
N PHE A 191 -1.23 18.30 -14.34
CA PHE A 191 0.09 18.25 -14.96
C PHE A 191 0.19 19.22 -16.15
N ILE A 192 -0.77 19.17 -17.09
CA ILE A 192 -0.83 20.07 -18.24
C ILE A 192 -0.91 21.54 -17.79
N GLN A 193 -1.72 21.84 -16.78
CA GLN A 193 -1.85 23.19 -16.23
C GLN A 193 -0.51 23.69 -15.66
N LYS A 194 0.19 22.84 -14.89
CA LYS A 194 1.49 23.17 -14.30
C LYS A 194 2.54 23.49 -15.35
N ILE A 195 2.67 22.66 -16.39
CA ILE A 195 3.68 22.87 -17.44
C ILE A 195 3.32 24.03 -18.37
N SER A 196 2.02 24.25 -18.65
CA SER A 196 1.60 25.26 -19.61
C SER A 196 1.58 26.67 -19.01
N SER A 197 1.23 26.79 -17.72
CA SER A 197 1.07 28.09 -17.06
C SER A 197 2.17 28.43 -16.05
N GLY A 198 3.03 27.46 -15.69
CA GLY A 198 3.97 27.56 -14.57
C GLY A 198 3.29 27.64 -13.20
N LYS A 199 1.95 27.63 -13.14
CA LYS A 199 1.13 27.82 -11.94
C LYS A 199 0.30 26.56 -11.67
N GLY A 200 -0.16 26.42 -10.43
CA GLY A 200 -0.94 25.27 -9.97
C GLY A 200 -0.10 24.27 -9.17
N GLU A 201 -0.80 23.31 -8.57
CA GLU A 201 -0.23 22.25 -7.73
C GLU A 201 -0.46 20.90 -8.39
N LEU A 202 0.61 20.12 -8.47
CA LEU A 202 0.54 18.72 -8.84
C LEU A 202 -0.19 17.93 -7.74
N ILE A 203 -0.76 16.77 -8.11
CA ILE A 203 -1.29 15.84 -7.11
C ILE A 203 -0.14 15.18 -6.35
N ALA A 204 0.94 14.84 -7.05
CA ALA A 204 2.18 14.31 -6.50
C ALA A 204 3.34 14.80 -7.37
N ASP A 205 4.48 15.10 -6.72
CA ASP A 205 5.71 15.46 -7.42
C ASP A 205 6.46 14.19 -7.87
N GLY A 206 7.10 14.23 -9.04
CA GLY A 206 7.84 13.07 -9.55
C GLY A 206 9.00 12.62 -8.66
N THR A 207 9.55 13.55 -7.87
CA THR A 207 10.60 13.27 -6.88
C THR A 207 10.11 12.40 -5.72
N GLU A 208 8.80 12.30 -5.50
CA GLU A 208 8.22 11.45 -4.45
C GLU A 208 8.05 10.00 -4.91
N GLY A 209 7.99 9.74 -6.22
CA GLY A 209 7.76 8.41 -6.78
C GLY A 209 8.82 7.37 -6.37
N ILE A 210 10.04 7.82 -6.04
CA ILE A 210 11.10 6.92 -5.57
C ILE A 210 10.82 6.34 -4.17
N ARG A 211 9.95 6.98 -3.37
CA ARG A 211 9.70 6.59 -1.98
C ARG A 211 8.96 5.26 -1.88
N SER A 212 7.94 5.05 -2.71
CA SER A 212 7.20 3.77 -2.74
C SER A 212 8.09 2.63 -3.25
N VAL A 213 8.93 2.90 -4.24
CA VAL A 213 9.96 1.98 -4.75
C VAL A 213 10.97 1.62 -3.66
N THR A 214 11.40 2.60 -2.86
CA THR A 214 12.30 2.37 -1.72
C THR A 214 11.69 1.41 -0.71
N ILE A 215 10.39 1.54 -0.40
CA ILE A 215 9.70 0.63 0.51
C ILE A 215 9.63 -0.78 -0.10
N ALA A 216 9.21 -0.91 -1.37
CA ALA A 216 9.13 -2.20 -2.05
C ALA A 216 10.49 -2.94 -2.06
N ASN A 217 11.55 -2.22 -2.47
CA ASN A 217 12.90 -2.76 -2.51
C ASN A 217 13.41 -3.10 -1.10
N GLY A 218 13.10 -2.29 -0.09
CA GLY A 218 13.49 -2.55 1.30
C GLY A 218 12.84 -3.82 1.87
N ILE A 219 11.57 -4.08 1.52
CA ILE A 219 10.88 -5.33 1.88
C ILE A 219 11.57 -6.53 1.24
N MET A 220 11.84 -6.46 -0.07
CA MET A 220 12.48 -7.55 -0.81
C MET A 220 13.92 -7.78 -0.33
N LEU A 221 14.71 -6.72 -0.15
CA LEU A 221 16.07 -6.77 0.39
C LEU A 221 16.08 -7.43 1.78
N SER A 222 15.16 -7.03 2.66
CA SER A 222 15.02 -7.63 3.98
C SER A 222 14.69 -9.12 3.90
N SER A 223 13.77 -9.52 3.01
CA SER A 223 13.40 -10.91 2.79
C SER A 223 14.57 -11.76 2.30
N PHE A 224 15.32 -11.29 1.30
CA PHE A 224 16.45 -12.01 0.73
C PHE A 224 17.62 -12.13 1.71
N THR A 225 17.94 -11.05 2.44
CA THR A 225 19.04 -11.02 3.41
C THR A 225 18.67 -11.65 4.75
N LYS A 226 17.37 -11.88 5.00
CA LYS A 226 16.82 -12.34 6.29
C LYS A 226 17.19 -11.42 7.46
N GLN A 227 17.29 -10.12 7.17
CA GLN A 227 17.67 -9.09 8.13
C GLN A 227 16.71 -7.92 8.04
N MET A 228 16.51 -7.25 9.17
CA MET A 228 15.81 -5.96 9.17
C MET A 228 16.71 -4.90 8.53
N VAL A 229 16.16 -4.14 7.60
CA VAL A 229 16.86 -3.12 6.80
C VAL A 229 16.56 -1.73 7.37
N ALA A 230 17.59 -0.91 7.59
CA ALA A 230 17.41 0.51 7.92
C ALA A 230 17.19 1.33 6.64
N VAL A 231 16.43 2.42 6.72
CA VAL A 231 16.16 3.33 5.61
C VAL A 231 16.74 4.71 5.92
N PRO A 232 17.53 5.32 5.02
CA PRO A 232 17.91 4.79 3.70
C PRO A 232 18.89 3.59 3.78
N PHE A 233 18.74 2.66 2.86
CA PHE A 233 19.72 1.60 2.57
C PHE A 233 20.41 1.88 1.23
N ASP A 234 21.48 1.13 0.95
CA ASP A 234 22.19 1.19 -0.33
C ASP A 234 21.32 0.62 -1.45
N ALA A 235 20.87 1.47 -2.37
CA ALA A 235 20.01 1.07 -3.49
C ALA A 235 20.75 0.15 -4.46
N ASP A 236 22.06 0.31 -4.60
CA ASP A 236 22.89 -0.50 -5.51
C ASP A 236 22.92 -1.96 -5.05
N GLN A 237 22.86 -2.19 -3.72
CA GLN A 237 22.77 -3.54 -3.15
C GLN A 237 21.53 -4.30 -3.65
N TYR A 238 20.37 -3.64 -3.70
CA TYR A 238 19.15 -4.27 -4.21
C TYR A 238 19.23 -4.48 -5.73
N GLU A 239 19.79 -3.52 -6.46
CA GLU A 239 19.98 -3.63 -7.90
C GLU A 239 20.88 -4.83 -8.26
N GLU A 240 21.98 -5.02 -7.55
CA GLU A 240 22.89 -6.17 -7.72
C GLU A 240 22.17 -7.50 -7.51
N LEU A 241 21.37 -7.63 -6.44
CA LEU A 241 20.55 -8.81 -6.18
C LEU A 241 19.54 -9.08 -7.31
N LEU A 242 18.85 -8.04 -7.79
CA LEU A 242 17.91 -8.18 -8.90
C LEU A 242 18.64 -8.62 -10.18
N ARG A 243 19.81 -8.05 -10.48
CA ARG A 243 20.62 -8.46 -11.63
C ARG A 243 21.09 -9.90 -11.52
N GLU A 244 21.46 -10.36 -10.32
CA GLU A 244 21.80 -11.76 -10.07
C GLU A 244 20.60 -12.67 -10.34
N LEU A 245 19.41 -12.35 -9.81
CA LEU A 245 18.17 -13.09 -10.05
C LEU A 245 17.82 -13.17 -11.55
N ILE A 246 17.95 -12.05 -12.27
CA ILE A 246 17.76 -12.00 -13.73
C ILE A 246 18.74 -12.93 -14.45
N SER A 247 20.02 -12.86 -14.10
CA SER A 247 21.07 -13.62 -14.80
C SER A 247 21.05 -15.12 -14.51
N THR A 248 20.57 -15.51 -13.33
CA THR A 248 20.56 -16.90 -12.85
C THR A 248 19.20 -17.58 -13.03
N SER A 249 18.16 -16.84 -13.40
CA SER A 249 16.84 -17.39 -13.66
C SER A 249 16.87 -18.50 -14.72
N LYS A 250 16.20 -19.60 -14.39
CA LYS A 250 15.91 -20.73 -15.30
C LYS A 250 14.41 -20.84 -15.59
N PHE A 251 13.62 -19.88 -15.12
CA PHE A 251 12.18 -19.89 -15.31
C PHE A 251 11.87 -19.71 -16.80
N GLN A 252 11.07 -20.60 -17.34
CA GLN A 252 10.61 -20.52 -18.73
C GLN A 252 9.11 -20.36 -18.72
N LYS A 253 8.66 -19.23 -19.23
CA LYS A 253 7.24 -18.95 -19.33
C LYS A 253 6.62 -19.69 -20.51
N SER A 254 5.47 -20.31 -20.26
CA SER A 254 4.71 -20.92 -21.35
C SER A 254 4.15 -19.85 -22.29
N ALA A 255 4.14 -20.12 -23.60
CA ALA A 255 3.80 -19.15 -24.65
C ALA A 255 2.48 -18.40 -24.35
N SER A 256 2.52 -17.07 -24.48
CA SER A 256 1.39 -16.18 -24.17
C SER A 256 0.10 -16.64 -24.86
N LYS A 257 -0.95 -16.89 -24.08
CA LYS A 257 -2.30 -17.07 -24.63
C LYS A 257 -2.98 -15.71 -24.70
N GLU A 258 -3.49 -15.31 -25.85
CA GLU A 258 -4.33 -14.11 -25.98
C GLU A 258 -5.51 -14.21 -25.02
N LEU A 259 -5.54 -13.34 -24.01
CA LEU A 259 -6.64 -13.24 -23.07
C LEU A 259 -7.59 -12.11 -23.47
N LYS A 260 -8.89 -12.40 -23.45
CA LYS A 260 -9.93 -11.36 -23.35
C LYS A 260 -9.82 -10.71 -21.97
N THR A 261 -9.00 -9.68 -21.87
CA THR A 261 -8.74 -8.98 -20.62
C THR A 261 -9.69 -7.79 -20.50
N ASP A 262 -10.60 -7.83 -19.54
CA ASP A 262 -11.36 -6.66 -19.11
C ASP A 262 -10.64 -6.01 -17.92
N MET A 263 -9.90 -4.94 -18.20
CA MET A 263 -9.10 -4.23 -17.19
C MET A 263 -9.95 -3.49 -16.15
N THR A 264 -11.25 -3.31 -16.38
CA THR A 264 -12.14 -2.61 -15.42
C THR A 264 -12.29 -3.39 -14.10
N GLN A 265 -12.20 -4.72 -14.15
CA GLN A 265 -12.27 -5.59 -12.97
C GLN A 265 -11.05 -5.47 -12.05
N SER A 266 -9.95 -4.88 -12.54
CA SER A 266 -8.75 -4.65 -11.75
C SER A 266 -8.86 -3.46 -10.79
N PHE A 267 -9.84 -2.57 -10.98
CA PHE A 267 -9.95 -1.31 -10.22
C PHE A 267 -11.28 -1.16 -9.47
N SER A 268 -12.14 -2.19 -9.47
CA SER A 268 -13.55 -2.06 -9.11
C SER A 268 -13.98 -2.89 -7.89
N LYS A 269 -13.05 -3.23 -6.99
CA LYS A 269 -13.35 -3.90 -5.73
C LYS A 269 -12.44 -3.42 -4.61
#